data_AF-A0A1H4N9K8-F1
#
_entry.id   AF-A0A1H4N9K8-F1
#
_cell.length_a   1.000
_cell.length_b   1.000
_cell.length_c   1.000
_cell.angle_alpha   90.00
_cell.angle_beta   90.00
_cell.angle_gamma   90.00
#
_symmetry.space_group_name_H-M   'P 1'
#
loop_
_entity.id
_entity.type
_entity.pdbx_description
1 polymer ?
#
loop_
_entity_poly.entity_id
_entity_poly.type
_entity_poly.pdbx_seq_one_letter_code
_entity_poly.pdbx_strand_id
1 'polypeptide(L)'
;MKVAAVFAIAFSAVLSGCLSSDMSGSQLEPNQFAASQAAADSSAILGMEGGGLIGGEFGEALSRRQKRLAIEAEYKALENTPAGQDVSWQDTGSSRAGTVRAAQPYRVGSQDCRQYTHTIQINGTPREARGTACRNEDGSWMLLG
;
A
#
# COMPACT_ATOMS: atom_id res chain seq x y z
N MET A 1 -57.63 1.14 53.80
CA MET A 1 -57.75 -0.28 54.16
C MET A 1 -57.51 -1.14 52.93
N LYS A 2 -56.30 -1.70 52.81
CA LYS A 2 -55.99 -3.03 52.26
C LYS A 2 -54.46 -3.17 52.23
N VAL A 3 -53.96 -4.00 53.14
CA VAL A 3 -52.57 -4.39 53.32
C VAL A 3 -52.41 -5.76 52.64
N ALA A 4 -51.34 -5.95 51.87
CA ALA A 4 -50.84 -7.27 51.46
C ALA A 4 -49.31 -7.12 51.33
N ALA A 5 -48.54 -7.61 52.31
CA ALA A 5 -47.97 -8.97 52.36
C ALA A 5 -47.00 -9.20 51.18
N VAL A 6 -45.72 -8.84 51.35
CA VAL A 6 -44.58 -9.73 51.69
C VAL A 6 -44.26 -10.69 50.54
N PHE A 7 -43.08 -10.53 49.93
CA PHE A 7 -42.10 -11.62 49.82
C PHE A 7 -40.73 -11.03 49.47
N ALA A 8 -39.80 -11.16 50.42
CA ALA A 8 -38.41 -10.82 50.28
C ALA A 8 -37.68 -11.93 49.51
N ILE A 9 -36.98 -11.60 48.43
CA ILE A 9 -35.76 -12.31 48.00
C ILE A 9 -34.80 -11.26 47.47
N ALA A 10 -33.78 -10.96 48.27
CA ALA A 10 -32.61 -10.20 47.89
C ALA A 10 -31.74 -11.06 46.95
N PHE A 11 -31.36 -10.52 45.80
CA PHE A 11 -30.26 -11.06 45.00
C PHE A 11 -29.34 -9.91 44.62
N SER A 12 -28.38 -9.64 45.50
CA SER A 12 -27.27 -8.73 45.29
C SER A 12 -26.25 -9.40 44.37
N ALA A 13 -26.11 -8.93 43.13
CA ALA A 13 -24.95 -9.24 42.30
C ALA A 13 -24.05 -8.00 42.28
N VAL A 14 -23.01 -8.04 43.10
CA VAL A 14 -21.94 -7.04 43.18
C VAL A 14 -21.01 -7.25 42.00
N LEU A 15 -21.06 -6.38 40.98
CA LEU A 15 -19.98 -6.27 40.00
C LEU A 15 -18.93 -5.30 40.56
N SER A 16 -17.98 -5.86 41.32
CA SER A 16 -16.70 -5.21 41.62
C SER A 16 -15.76 -5.41 40.45
N GLY A 17 -15.36 -4.32 39.81
CA GLY A 17 -14.33 -4.30 38.78
C GLY A 17 -13.66 -2.94 38.71
N CYS A 18 -12.77 -2.67 39.67
CA CYS A 18 -11.71 -1.68 39.52
C CYS A 18 -10.41 -2.44 39.32
N LEU A 19 -9.79 -2.35 38.14
CA LEU A 19 -8.34 -2.46 38.04
C LEU A 19 -7.79 -1.19 37.38
N SER A 20 -6.83 -0.63 38.10
CA SER A 20 -6.15 0.64 37.94
C SER A 20 -5.37 0.74 36.63
N SER A 21 -5.22 1.99 36.20
CA SER A 21 -4.26 2.45 35.21
C SER A 21 -2.84 2.01 35.54
N ASP A 22 -2.12 1.50 34.53
CA ASP A 22 -0.66 1.61 34.45
C ASP A 22 -0.29 2.07 33.04
N MET A 23 -0.08 3.37 32.92
CA MET A 23 0.71 4.00 31.87
C MET A 23 2.16 3.91 32.34
N SER A 24 2.92 2.96 31.80
CA SER A 24 4.38 2.93 31.98
C SER A 24 5.03 2.15 30.85
N GLY A 25 5.97 2.80 30.17
CA GLY A 25 6.86 2.13 29.22
C GLY A 25 7.13 2.87 27.92
N SER A 26 7.26 4.19 27.93
CA SER A 26 7.98 4.90 26.86
C SER A 26 9.47 4.54 26.95
N GLN A 27 9.84 3.32 26.53
CA GLN A 27 11.22 3.02 26.16
C GLN A 27 11.43 3.57 24.75
N LEU A 28 11.97 4.79 24.72
CA LEU A 28 12.54 5.39 23.54
C LEU A 28 13.79 4.58 23.16
N GLU A 29 13.60 3.51 22.38
CA GLU A 29 14.65 2.96 21.54
C GLU A 29 14.59 3.65 20.17
N PRO A 30 15.60 4.49 19.83
CA PRO A 30 15.64 5.16 18.54
C PRO A 30 16.27 4.22 17.52
N ASN A 31 15.50 3.26 16.98
CA ASN A 31 15.85 2.62 15.69
C ASN A 31 14.79 1.67 15.11
N GLN A 32 13.50 1.92 15.36
CA GLN A 32 12.43 1.15 14.71
C GLN A 32 11.91 1.84 13.45
N PHE A 33 12.83 2.23 12.55
CA PHE A 33 12.53 2.30 11.12
C PHE A 33 12.69 0.89 10.51
N ALA A 34 12.06 -0.10 11.15
CA ALA A 34 11.66 -1.29 10.43
C ALA A 34 10.38 -0.90 9.72
N ALA A 35 10.51 -0.50 8.45
CA ALA A 35 9.38 -0.31 7.56
C ALA A 35 8.42 -1.46 7.79
N SER A 36 7.24 -1.16 8.35
CA SER A 36 6.09 -2.04 8.26
C SER A 36 5.88 -2.19 6.76
N GLN A 37 6.40 -3.30 6.23
CA GLN A 37 6.19 -3.69 4.85
C GLN A 37 4.69 -3.74 4.69
N ALA A 38 4.21 -2.71 4.00
CA ALA A 38 2.82 -2.45 3.76
C ALA A 38 2.19 -3.77 3.34
N ALA A 39 1.13 -4.15 4.04
CA ALA A 39 0.17 -5.08 3.48
C ALA A 39 -0.12 -4.57 2.07
N ALA A 40 0.33 -5.32 1.06
CA ALA A 40 0.28 -4.93 -0.34
C ALA A 40 -1.12 -4.38 -0.66
N ASP A 41 -1.21 -3.06 -0.85
CA ASP A 41 -2.47 -2.33 -0.94
C ASP A 41 -3.28 -2.96 -2.07
N SER A 42 -4.35 -3.68 -1.72
CA SER A 42 -5.13 -4.43 -2.72
C SER A 42 -5.88 -3.49 -3.68
N SER A 43 -6.03 -2.22 -3.28
CA SER A 43 -6.57 -1.12 -4.09
C SER A 43 -5.65 -0.71 -5.25
N ALA A 44 -4.33 -0.85 -5.12
CA ALA A 44 -3.37 -0.43 -6.14
C ALA A 44 -3.58 -1.19 -7.46
N ILE A 45 -3.95 -2.48 -7.39
CA ILE A 45 -4.24 -3.29 -8.59
C ILE A 45 -5.57 -2.87 -9.22
N LEU A 46 -6.55 -2.44 -8.41
CA LEU A 46 -7.88 -2.06 -8.90
C LEU A 46 -7.87 -0.70 -9.60
N GLY A 47 -6.93 0.18 -9.26
CA GLY A 47 -6.79 1.51 -9.86
C GLY A 47 -5.85 1.55 -11.08
N MET A 48 -5.41 0.41 -11.59
CA MET A 48 -4.52 0.33 -12.75
C MET A 48 -5.12 -0.54 -13.84
N GLU A 49 -5.20 0.02 -15.04
CA GLU A 49 -5.71 -0.63 -16.24
C GLU A 49 -4.61 -0.77 -17.28
N GLY A 50 -4.76 -1.77 -18.16
CA GLY A 50 -3.76 -2.08 -19.17
C GLY A 50 -2.61 -2.95 -18.66
N GLY A 51 -1.80 -3.45 -19.59
CA GLY A 51 -0.67 -4.33 -19.27
C GLY A 51 0.53 -3.59 -18.68
N GLY A 52 0.72 -2.31 -19.05
CA GLY A 52 1.88 -1.51 -18.68
C GLY A 52 3.22 -2.22 -18.95
N LEU A 53 4.28 -1.73 -18.30
CA LEU A 53 5.62 -2.31 -18.43
C LEU A 53 5.68 -3.74 -17.86
N ILE A 54 5.03 -3.98 -16.72
CA ILE A 54 5.10 -5.26 -15.98
C ILE A 54 4.30 -6.40 -16.66
N GLY A 55 3.30 -6.06 -17.46
CA GLY A 55 2.54 -7.03 -18.25
C GLY A 55 3.28 -7.57 -19.47
N GLY A 56 4.30 -6.86 -19.96
CA GLY A 56 5.11 -7.25 -21.12
C GLY A 56 6.41 -7.98 -20.79
N GLU A 57 7.36 -7.95 -21.73
CA GLU A 57 8.68 -8.60 -21.64
C GLU A 57 9.49 -8.11 -20.42
N PHE A 58 9.34 -6.83 -20.06
CA PHE A 58 10.05 -6.24 -18.92
C PHE A 58 9.70 -6.95 -17.60
N GLY A 59 8.45 -7.38 -17.45
CA GLY A 59 7.99 -8.15 -16.29
C GLY A 59 8.06 -9.67 -16.46
N GLU A 60 8.49 -10.22 -17.59
CA GLU A 60 8.43 -11.67 -17.87
C GLU A 60 9.20 -12.51 -16.83
N ALA A 61 10.36 -12.01 -16.39
CA ALA A 61 11.19 -12.66 -15.39
C ALA A 61 10.71 -12.47 -13.93
N LEU A 62 9.53 -11.87 -13.73
CA LEU A 62 8.92 -11.65 -12.42
C LEU A 62 7.86 -12.72 -12.11
N SER A 63 7.89 -13.23 -10.89
CA SER A 63 6.81 -14.07 -10.36
C SER A 63 5.51 -13.27 -10.22
N ARG A 64 4.35 -13.93 -10.10
CA ARG A 64 3.07 -13.23 -9.86
C ARG A 64 3.10 -12.32 -8.64
N ARG A 65 3.75 -12.75 -7.54
CA ARG A 65 3.93 -11.93 -6.33
C ARG A 65 4.77 -10.69 -6.63
N GLN A 66 5.87 -10.85 -7.36
CA GLN A 66 6.77 -9.76 -7.72
C GLN A 66 6.08 -8.76 -8.66
N LYS A 67 5.32 -9.25 -9.64
CA LYS A 67 4.51 -8.39 -10.53
C LYS A 67 3.53 -7.54 -9.73
N ARG A 68 2.85 -8.12 -8.73
CA ARG A 68 1.95 -7.38 -7.84
C ARG A 68 2.67 -6.27 -7.07
N LEU A 69 3.82 -6.57 -6.46
CA LEU A 69 4.62 -5.57 -5.74
C LEU A 69 5.11 -4.45 -6.66
N ALA A 70 5.52 -4.81 -7.87
CA ALA A 70 5.99 -3.89 -8.90
C ALA A 70 4.87 -2.95 -9.36
N ILE A 71 3.68 -3.49 -9.65
CA ILE A 71 2.48 -2.71 -10.03
C ILE A 71 2.04 -1.79 -8.89
N GLU A 72 2.08 -2.27 -7.64
CA GLU A 72 1.77 -1.42 -6.49
C GLU A 72 2.74 -0.24 -6.35
N ALA A 73 4.03 -0.44 -6.63
CA ALA A 73 5.00 0.64 -6.66
C ALA A 73 4.75 1.62 -7.80
N GLU A 74 4.33 1.13 -8.98
CA GLU A 74 3.88 1.99 -10.09
C GLU A 74 2.68 2.83 -9.69
N TYR A 75 1.65 2.23 -9.09
CA TYR A 75 0.49 2.95 -8.58
C TYR A 75 0.90 4.05 -7.59
N LYS A 76 1.72 3.71 -6.58
CA LYS A 76 2.17 4.67 -5.58
C LYS A 76 2.95 5.83 -6.20
N ALA A 77 3.86 5.53 -7.13
CA ALA A 77 4.65 6.53 -7.84
C ALA A 77 3.78 7.51 -8.65
N LEU A 78 2.72 6.98 -9.27
CA LEU A 78 1.79 7.75 -10.09
C LEU A 78 0.75 8.53 -9.28
N GLU A 79 0.28 7.96 -8.17
CA GLU A 79 -0.80 8.54 -7.36
C GLU A 79 -0.31 9.60 -6.38
N ASN A 80 0.66 9.24 -5.54
CA ASN A 80 0.93 9.98 -4.30
C ASN A 80 2.35 10.52 -4.21
N THR A 81 3.23 10.12 -5.13
CA THR A 81 4.64 10.47 -5.07
C THR A 81 4.94 11.73 -5.88
N PRO A 82 5.63 12.72 -5.28
CA PRO A 82 6.12 13.90 -6.00
C PRO A 82 6.98 13.50 -7.20
N ALA A 83 6.89 14.27 -8.27
CA ALA A 83 7.69 14.02 -9.46
C ALA A 83 9.20 14.00 -9.14
N GLY A 84 9.90 13.00 -9.67
CA GLY A 84 11.31 12.80 -9.38
C GLY A 84 11.57 12.30 -7.95
N GLN A 85 10.64 11.57 -7.34
CA GLN A 85 10.91 10.79 -6.13
C GLN A 85 10.75 9.31 -6.45
N ASP A 86 11.57 8.47 -5.82
CA ASP A 86 11.55 7.02 -6.05
C ASP A 86 10.60 6.32 -5.09
N VAL A 87 9.86 5.35 -5.62
CA VAL A 87 9.11 4.36 -4.85
C VAL A 87 9.81 3.01 -5.01
N SER A 88 10.37 2.51 -3.93
CA SER A 88 11.04 1.21 -3.90
C SER A 88 10.05 0.09 -3.60
N TRP A 89 10.31 -1.09 -4.17
CA TRP A 89 9.66 -2.34 -3.77
C TRP A 89 10.69 -3.46 -3.67
N GLN A 90 10.39 -4.43 -2.81
CA GLN A 90 11.24 -5.59 -2.61
C GLN A 90 10.39 -6.81 -2.26
N ASP A 91 10.74 -7.95 -2.86
CA ASP A 91 10.16 -9.24 -2.52
C ASP A 91 11.00 -9.89 -1.42
N THR A 92 10.55 -9.90 -0.17
CA THR A 92 11.29 -10.48 0.96
C THR A 92 11.56 -11.98 0.87
N GLY A 93 10.89 -12.69 -0.04
CA GLY A 93 11.17 -14.10 -0.31
C GLY A 93 12.29 -14.33 -1.33
N SER A 94 12.83 -13.28 -1.95
CA SER A 94 13.88 -13.38 -2.96
C SER A 94 14.82 -12.17 -2.93
N SER A 95 15.84 -12.16 -3.79
CA SER A 95 16.69 -10.98 -4.00
C SER A 95 16.12 -9.99 -5.03
N ARG A 96 14.86 -10.17 -5.46
CA ARG A 96 14.23 -9.30 -6.46
C ARG A 96 13.74 -8.01 -5.79
N ALA A 97 14.18 -6.89 -6.34
CA ALA A 97 13.77 -5.55 -5.92
C ALA A 97 13.72 -4.61 -7.12
N GLY A 98 13.09 -3.46 -6.95
CA GLY A 98 13.05 -2.42 -7.97
C GLY A 98 12.66 -1.07 -7.41
N THR A 99 12.71 -0.07 -8.29
CA THR A 99 12.31 1.30 -8.02
C THR A 99 11.46 1.83 -9.16
N VAL A 100 10.50 2.69 -8.84
CA VAL A 100 9.68 3.40 -9.81
C VAL A 100 9.79 4.89 -9.57
N ARG A 101 9.99 5.65 -10.64
CA ARG A 101 10.09 7.12 -10.59
C ARG A 101 9.14 7.74 -11.60
N ALA A 102 8.19 8.53 -11.13
CA ALA A 102 7.30 9.28 -11.99
C ALA A 102 7.86 10.68 -12.31
N ALA A 103 7.62 11.15 -13.53
CA ALA A 103 7.94 12.50 -13.97
C ALA A 103 6.84 13.49 -13.58
N GLN A 104 7.03 14.75 -13.99
CA GLN A 104 6.01 15.78 -13.87
C GLN A 104 4.78 15.41 -14.72
N PRO A 105 3.56 15.66 -14.22
CA PRO A 105 2.35 15.47 -15.01
C PRO A 105 2.31 16.45 -16.18
N TYR A 106 1.69 16.01 -17.26
CA TYR A 106 1.45 16.79 -18.47
C TYR A 106 0.09 16.43 -19.06
N ARG A 107 -0.42 17.26 -19.98
CA ARG A 107 -1.75 17.09 -20.57
C ARG A 107 -1.65 16.62 -22.02
N VAL A 108 -2.44 15.61 -22.38
CA VAL A 108 -2.68 15.18 -23.76
C VAL A 108 -4.17 15.28 -24.06
N GLY A 109 -4.57 16.27 -24.86
CA GLY A 109 -5.99 16.60 -25.02
C GLY A 109 -6.62 17.04 -23.68
N SER A 110 -7.65 16.32 -23.22
CA SER A 110 -8.25 16.52 -21.90
C SER A 110 -7.65 15.62 -20.81
N GLN A 111 -6.75 14.69 -21.14
CA GLN A 111 -6.27 13.66 -20.22
C GLN A 111 -4.95 14.04 -19.54
N ASP A 112 -4.89 13.91 -18.21
CA ASP A 112 -3.64 14.06 -17.45
C ASP A 112 -2.79 12.79 -17.58
N CYS A 113 -1.57 12.92 -18.08
CA CYS A 113 -0.62 11.84 -18.24
C CYS A 113 0.65 12.09 -17.42
N ARG A 114 1.33 11.00 -17.06
CA ARG A 114 2.61 11.01 -16.36
C ARG A 114 3.51 9.95 -16.99
N GLN A 115 4.72 10.36 -17.38
CA GLN A 115 5.76 9.40 -17.72
C GLN A 115 6.32 8.79 -16.43
N TYR A 116 6.76 7.54 -16.50
CA TYR A 116 7.42 6.88 -15.39
C TYR A 116 8.51 5.94 -15.87
N THR A 117 9.53 5.75 -15.03
CA THR A 117 10.63 4.82 -15.26
C THR A 117 10.58 3.76 -14.18
N HIS A 118 10.68 2.50 -14.57
CA HIS A 118 10.73 1.35 -13.67
C HIS A 118 12.09 0.66 -13.84
N THR A 119 12.82 0.51 -12.75
CA THR A 119 14.09 -0.21 -12.71
C THR A 119 13.95 -1.46 -11.85
N ILE A 120 14.31 -2.62 -12.39
CA ILE A 120 14.27 -3.92 -11.70
C ILE A 120 15.69 -4.46 -11.59
N GLN A 121 16.06 -4.93 -10.40
CA GLN A 121 17.31 -5.63 -10.18
C GLN A 121 17.16 -7.13 -10.43
N ILE A 122 17.87 -7.65 -11.43
CA ILE A 122 17.88 -9.08 -11.78
C ILE A 122 19.28 -9.63 -11.65
N ASN A 123 19.52 -10.47 -10.64
CA ASN A 123 20.83 -11.10 -10.41
C ASN A 123 21.98 -10.09 -10.35
N GLY A 124 21.74 -8.93 -9.71
CA GLY A 124 22.71 -7.84 -9.63
C GLY A 124 22.82 -6.96 -10.89
N THR A 125 22.06 -7.26 -11.94
CA THR A 125 22.01 -6.44 -13.16
C THR A 125 20.73 -5.59 -13.17
N PRO A 126 20.84 -4.25 -13.27
CA PRO A 126 19.67 -3.39 -13.41
C PRO A 126 19.11 -3.51 -14.82
N ARG A 127 17.79 -3.69 -14.92
CA ARG A 127 17.02 -3.51 -16.15
C ARG A 127 16.06 -2.35 -15.95
N GLU A 128 15.99 -1.47 -16.93
CA GLU A 128 15.13 -0.30 -16.89
C GLU A 128 14.16 -0.31 -18.06
N ALA A 129 12.92 0.12 -17.80
CA ALA A 129 11.93 0.41 -18.83
C ALA A 129 11.21 1.74 -18.51
N ARG A 130 10.68 2.37 -19.55
CA ARG A 130 9.95 3.64 -19.45
C ARG A 130 8.57 3.46 -20.06
N GLY A 131 7.57 3.99 -19.38
CA GLY A 131 6.17 3.94 -19.80
C GLY A 131 5.48 5.28 -19.57
N THR A 132 4.23 5.33 -20.01
CA THR A 132 3.34 6.46 -19.75
C THR A 132 2.08 5.94 -19.08
N ALA A 133 1.58 6.65 -18.09
CA ALA A 133 0.27 6.37 -17.50
C ALA A 133 -0.62 7.60 -17.70
N CYS A 134 -1.84 7.40 -18.17
CA CYS A 134 -2.82 8.48 -18.32
C CYS A 134 -4.03 8.23 -17.42
N ARG A 135 -4.53 9.30 -16.80
CA ARG A 135 -5.61 9.25 -15.83
C ARG A 135 -6.95 9.17 -16.54
N ASN A 136 -7.75 8.16 -16.24
CA ASN A 136 -9.11 8.02 -16.74
C ASN A 136 -10.09 8.90 -15.95
N GLU A 137 -11.29 9.11 -16.49
CA GLU A 137 -12.34 9.93 -15.87
C GLU A 137 -12.82 9.36 -14.53
N ASP A 138 -12.78 8.03 -14.39
CA ASP A 138 -13.13 7.31 -13.15
C ASP A 138 -12.01 7.34 -12.09
N GLY A 139 -10.87 7.94 -12.42
CA GLY A 139 -9.70 8.02 -11.55
C GLY A 139 -8.77 6.81 -11.62
N SER A 140 -8.99 5.84 -12.51
CA SER A 140 -7.99 4.79 -12.74
C SER A 140 -6.82 5.30 -13.61
N TRP A 141 -5.68 4.61 -13.53
CA TRP A 141 -4.53 4.86 -14.40
C TRP A 141 -4.53 3.86 -15.56
N MET A 142 -4.63 4.34 -16.79
CA MET A 142 -4.36 3.54 -17.98
C MET A 142 -2.85 3.51 -18.25
N LEU A 143 -2.24 2.34 -18.09
CA LEU A 143 -0.83 2.12 -18.36
C LEU A 143 -0.58 1.84 -19.85
N LEU A 144 0.31 2.64 -20.42
CA LEU A 144 0.82 2.53 -21.78
C LEU A 144 2.28 2.07 -21.69
N GLY A 145 2.52 0.84 -22.16
CA GLY A 145 3.83 0.17 -22.14
C GLY A 145 4.52 0.17 -23.50
#